data_AF-A0A0E0HTU5-F1
#
_entry.id   AF-A0A0E0HTU5-F1
#
_cell.length_a   1.000
_cell.length_b   1.000
_cell.length_c   1.000
_cell.angle_alpha   90.00
_cell.angle_beta   90.00
_cell.angle_gamma   90.00
#
_symmetry.space_group_name_H-M   'P 1'
#
loop_
_entity.id
_entity.type
_entity.pdbx_description
1 polymer ?
#
loop_
_entity_poly.entity_id
_entity_poly.type
_entity_poly.pdbx_seq_one_letter_code
_entity_poly.pdbx_strand_id
1 'polypeptide(L)'
;MVCFASLRRALPLLLRATTTTTPRFLLPRALSGGVGGGAAVDARALLRGHSGWRGLRVAARMMLDSSDSAAAAGQMQPQQRAAGAVACSAQDGGAAGYASGGWAREDGKLKCGYSSFRGKRATMEDFYDVKLTEIDGQAVSLFGVFDGHGGPRAAEYLKENLFENLLKHPEFLTDTKLAISETYQKTDTDFLESESNAFRDDGSTASTAVLVGGHLYVANVGDSRAVVSKAGKAMALSEDHKPNRSDERKRIENAGGVVIWAGTWRVGGVLAMSRAFGNRLLKPFVVAEPEIQEELVNEDLECLVLASDGLWDVVENEEAVSLAKTEDLPESVARKLMEIAYSRGSADNITCIVVQFHHDKLNNKMGLELMKG
;
A
#
# COMPACT_ATOMS: atom_id res chain seq x y z
N MET A 1 44.10 14.79 32.51
CA MET A 1 44.12 15.93 33.44
C MET A 1 43.34 17.09 32.84
N VAL A 2 42.10 17.33 33.29
CA VAL A 2 41.46 18.65 33.30
C VAL A 2 40.66 18.70 34.60
N CYS A 3 40.81 19.75 35.40
CA CYS A 3 40.25 19.82 36.75
C CYS A 3 39.05 20.76 36.84
N PHE A 4 38.22 20.56 37.86
CA PHE A 4 36.98 21.30 38.10
C PHE A 4 37.22 22.80 38.35
N ALA A 5 36.26 23.62 37.89
CA ALA A 5 35.98 24.94 38.47
C ALA A 5 34.53 24.97 38.96
N SER A 6 34.37 24.99 40.29
CA SER A 6 33.09 25.15 40.98
C SER A 6 32.93 26.60 41.40
N LEU A 7 31.73 27.18 41.25
CA LEU A 7 31.33 28.31 42.07
C LEU A 7 29.84 28.26 42.42
N ARG A 8 29.55 28.06 43.72
CA ARG A 8 28.21 28.19 44.30
C ARG A 8 27.93 29.66 44.64
N ARG A 9 26.69 30.11 44.42
CA ARG A 9 25.99 31.04 45.32
C ARG A 9 24.51 30.66 45.39
N ALA A 10 23.87 30.89 46.54
CA ALA A 10 22.54 30.38 46.84
C ALA A 10 21.65 31.45 47.49
N LEU A 11 20.39 31.51 47.01
CA LEU A 11 19.14 31.87 47.73
C LEU A 11 19.04 33.24 48.45
N PRO A 12 17.86 33.68 48.96
CA PRO A 12 16.52 33.06 48.93
C PRO A 12 15.32 33.98 48.55
N LEU A 13 14.14 33.35 48.46
CA LEU A 13 12.78 33.86 48.75
C LEU A 13 12.25 35.18 48.12
N LEU A 14 11.09 35.07 47.45
CA LEU A 14 9.87 35.68 48.01
C LEU A 14 8.61 34.90 47.58
N LEU A 15 7.67 34.72 48.51
CA LEU A 15 6.39 34.03 48.28
C LEU A 15 5.26 35.07 48.30
N ARG A 16 4.37 35.07 47.30
CA ARG A 16 3.02 35.67 47.43
C ARG A 16 2.04 35.09 46.43
N ALA A 17 0.98 34.48 46.95
CA ALA A 17 -0.22 34.14 46.20
C ALA A 17 -1.27 35.25 46.38
N THR A 18 -2.10 35.50 45.37
CA THR A 18 -3.54 35.83 45.55
C THR A 18 -4.32 35.81 44.22
N THR A 19 -5.58 35.38 44.33
CA THR A 19 -6.76 35.75 43.52
C THR A 19 -6.82 35.41 42.02
N THR A 20 -7.57 34.34 41.76
CA THR A 20 -8.52 34.15 40.66
C THR A 20 -9.15 35.43 40.09
N THR A 21 -9.16 35.58 38.76
CA THR A 21 -10.22 36.32 38.05
C THR A 21 -10.51 35.69 36.68
N THR A 22 -11.78 35.45 36.36
CA THR A 22 -12.23 34.95 35.05
C THR A 22 -12.48 36.10 34.07
N PRO A 23 -12.13 35.96 32.77
CA PRO A 23 -12.49 36.96 31.77
C PRO A 23 -13.94 36.77 31.30
N ARG A 24 -14.82 37.69 31.70
CA ARG A 24 -16.12 37.91 31.02
C ARG A 24 -15.84 38.58 29.68
N PHE A 25 -16.19 37.95 28.56
CA PHE A 25 -16.25 38.64 27.28
C PHE A 25 -17.51 39.50 27.18
N LEU A 26 -17.33 40.76 26.76
CA LEU A 26 -18.38 41.75 26.56
C LEU A 26 -19.01 41.59 25.16
N LEU A 27 -20.34 41.53 25.12
CA LEU A 27 -21.14 41.72 23.92
C LEU A 27 -21.34 43.23 23.66
N PRO A 28 -21.06 43.74 22.44
CA PRO A 28 -21.62 45.00 21.99
C PRO A 28 -23.07 44.81 21.57
N ARG A 29 -23.97 45.72 21.98
CA ARG A 29 -25.41 45.66 21.67
C ARG A 29 -25.81 46.83 20.76
N ALA A 30 -26.27 46.49 19.56
CA ALA A 30 -27.27 47.14 18.70
C ALA A 30 -27.22 48.68 18.42
N LEU A 31 -27.24 48.98 17.12
CA LEU A 31 -28.07 50.00 16.47
C LEU A 31 -28.66 49.34 15.21
N SER A 32 -29.87 49.59 14.68
CA SER A 32 -31.23 49.92 15.16
C SER A 32 -32.00 50.42 13.93
N GLY A 33 -33.16 49.82 13.61
CA GLY A 33 -34.00 50.09 12.43
C GLY A 33 -34.12 48.83 11.54
N GLY A 34 -35.26 48.16 11.35
CA GLY A 34 -36.66 48.61 11.22
C GLY A 34 -37.00 48.69 9.73
N VAL A 35 -38.09 48.15 9.14
CA VAL A 35 -39.38 47.55 9.58
C VAL A 35 -39.82 46.58 8.45
N GLY A 36 -40.63 45.51 8.59
CA GLY A 36 -41.36 44.88 9.71
C GLY A 36 -42.45 43.89 9.18
N GLY A 37 -43.26 43.30 10.08
CA GLY A 37 -44.21 42.19 9.79
C GLY A 37 -43.56 40.81 10.08
N GLY A 38 -44.14 39.90 10.87
CA GLY A 38 -45.55 39.54 11.07
C GLY A 38 -45.81 38.26 10.25
N ALA A 39 -46.11 37.08 10.81
CA ALA A 39 -46.69 36.75 12.12
C ALA A 39 -46.04 35.51 12.78
N ALA A 40 -46.35 35.29 14.06
CA ALA A 40 -46.00 34.08 14.81
C ALA A 40 -47.17 33.06 14.78
N VAL A 41 -46.84 31.76 14.83
CA VAL A 41 -47.74 30.69 15.26
C VAL A 41 -46.97 29.69 16.12
N ASP A 42 -47.60 29.27 17.22
CA ASP A 42 -47.01 28.46 18.30
C ASP A 42 -47.38 26.96 18.16
N ALA A 43 -46.84 26.11 19.03
CA ALA A 43 -46.70 24.67 18.85
C ALA A 43 -47.89 23.78 19.33
N ARG A 44 -47.82 22.49 18.95
CA ARG A 44 -48.64 21.31 19.35
C ARG A 44 -50.06 21.27 18.73
N ALA A 45 -50.58 20.17 18.17
CA ALA A 45 -50.58 18.79 18.69
C ALA A 45 -51.09 17.72 17.67
N LEU A 46 -51.12 16.44 18.13
CA LEU A 46 -52.03 15.32 17.73
C LEU A 46 -51.79 14.47 16.45
N LEU A 47 -51.13 13.33 16.67
CA LEU A 47 -51.56 11.91 16.46
C LEU A 47 -52.45 11.44 15.27
N ARG A 48 -52.19 10.16 14.91
CA ARG A 48 -52.80 9.28 13.86
C ARG A 48 -52.17 9.48 12.47
N GLY A 49 -51.87 8.46 11.67
CA GLY A 49 -52.00 7.00 11.81
C GLY A 49 -52.08 6.34 10.41
N HIS A 50 -51.80 5.03 10.31
CA HIS A 50 -51.73 4.24 9.06
C HIS A 50 -50.44 4.46 8.23
N SER A 51 -49.90 3.51 7.45
CA SER A 51 -49.64 2.06 7.59
C SER A 51 -49.32 1.52 6.19
N GLY A 52 -48.17 0.86 6.03
CA GLY A 52 -47.98 -0.14 4.98
C GLY A 52 -47.17 0.28 3.76
N TRP A 53 -45.93 -0.22 3.68
CA TRP A 53 -45.50 -0.91 2.47
C TRP A 53 -44.68 -2.17 2.79
N ARG A 54 -44.66 -3.09 1.83
CA ARG A 54 -44.47 -4.53 2.07
C ARG A 54 -43.03 -4.95 1.77
N GLY A 55 -42.44 -5.74 2.67
CA GLY A 55 -41.24 -6.51 2.36
C GLY A 55 -41.55 -7.68 1.43
N LEU A 56 -40.63 -7.97 0.51
CA LEU A 56 -40.70 -9.15 -0.36
C LEU A 56 -39.89 -10.29 0.29
N ARG A 57 -40.57 -11.39 0.63
CA ARG A 57 -39.93 -12.70 0.81
C ARG A 57 -40.29 -13.55 -0.40
N VAL A 58 -39.33 -14.27 -0.98
CA VAL A 58 -39.59 -15.37 -1.90
C VAL A 58 -38.95 -16.63 -1.30
N ALA A 59 -39.70 -17.74 -1.37
CA ALA A 59 -39.43 -18.94 -0.61
C ALA A 59 -38.62 -19.98 -1.40
N ALA A 60 -37.87 -20.80 -0.67
CA ALA A 60 -37.32 -22.04 -1.20
C ALA A 60 -38.44 -23.06 -1.52
N ARG A 61 -38.26 -23.84 -2.59
CA ARG A 61 -39.08 -25.03 -2.87
C ARG A 61 -38.23 -26.11 -3.52
N MET A 62 -38.11 -27.25 -2.85
CA MET A 62 -37.57 -28.49 -3.43
C MET A 62 -38.61 -29.15 -4.33
N MET A 63 -38.17 -29.73 -5.45
CA MET A 63 -38.78 -30.93 -6.05
C MET A 63 -37.68 -31.79 -6.71
N LEU A 64 -37.83 -33.11 -6.57
CA LEU A 64 -37.15 -34.14 -7.36
C LEU A 64 -38.10 -34.52 -8.50
N ASP A 65 -37.60 -34.80 -9.72
CA ASP A 65 -37.41 -36.19 -10.20
C ASP A 65 -36.69 -36.24 -11.59
N SER A 66 -36.31 -37.47 -11.93
CA SER A 66 -35.41 -38.08 -12.91
C SER A 66 -35.49 -37.82 -14.44
N SER A 67 -34.35 -38.20 -15.05
CA SER A 67 -34.10 -38.92 -16.33
C SER A 67 -33.73 -38.20 -17.65
N ASP A 68 -32.54 -38.59 -18.13
CA ASP A 68 -32.01 -38.75 -19.50
C ASP A 68 -32.10 -37.64 -20.56
N SER A 69 -30.94 -37.13 -20.97
CA SER A 69 -30.27 -37.63 -22.20
C SER A 69 -28.90 -36.97 -22.42
N ALA A 70 -28.02 -37.64 -23.18
CA ALA A 70 -26.60 -37.30 -23.28
C ALA A 70 -26.25 -36.29 -24.40
N ALA A 71 -25.27 -35.43 -24.14
CA ALA A 71 -24.47 -34.75 -25.16
C ALA A 71 -23.01 -34.62 -24.67
N ALA A 72 -22.05 -34.86 -25.56
CA ALA A 72 -20.65 -35.05 -25.19
C ALA A 72 -19.94 -33.73 -24.82
N ALA A 73 -19.30 -33.70 -23.65
CA ALA A 73 -18.35 -32.67 -23.25
C ALA A 73 -16.92 -33.23 -23.24
N GLY A 74 -16.16 -32.97 -24.29
CA GLY A 74 -14.73 -33.25 -24.32
C GLY A 74 -13.98 -32.28 -23.41
N GLN A 75 -13.61 -32.72 -22.21
CA GLN A 75 -12.81 -31.92 -21.28
C GLN A 75 -11.37 -31.79 -21.78
N MET A 76 -11.06 -30.70 -22.48
CA MET A 76 -9.68 -30.19 -22.54
C MET A 76 -9.40 -29.40 -21.26
N GLN A 77 -8.68 -30.01 -20.33
CA GLN A 77 -8.07 -29.30 -19.22
C GLN A 77 -6.88 -28.48 -19.74
N PRO A 78 -6.79 -27.17 -19.46
CA PRO A 78 -5.58 -26.41 -19.73
C PRO A 78 -4.45 -26.97 -18.85
N GLN A 79 -3.41 -27.53 -19.48
CA GLN A 79 -2.20 -27.92 -18.76
C GLN A 79 -1.42 -26.66 -18.37
N GLN A 80 -1.64 -26.17 -17.15
CA GLN A 80 -0.76 -25.19 -16.53
C GLN A 80 0.64 -25.79 -16.40
N ARG A 81 1.54 -25.42 -17.31
CA ARG A 81 2.98 -25.64 -17.14
C ARG A 81 3.53 -24.49 -16.33
N ALA A 82 4.09 -24.78 -15.16
CA ALA A 82 4.92 -23.80 -14.47
C ALA A 82 6.11 -23.44 -15.38
N ALA A 83 6.26 -22.16 -15.70
CA ALA A 83 7.40 -21.67 -16.45
C ALA A 83 8.69 -21.92 -15.66
N GLY A 84 9.77 -22.26 -16.36
CA GLY A 84 11.06 -22.58 -15.76
C GLY A 84 11.62 -21.42 -14.94
N ALA A 85 11.62 -21.59 -13.62
CA ALA A 85 12.27 -20.70 -12.67
C ALA A 85 13.40 -21.47 -11.99
N VAL A 86 14.62 -20.93 -12.05
CA VAL A 86 15.73 -21.44 -11.24
C VAL A 86 15.38 -21.17 -9.78
N ALA A 87 15.32 -22.24 -8.97
CA ALA A 87 14.62 -22.27 -7.70
C ALA A 87 15.00 -21.14 -6.72
N CYS A 88 13.98 -20.54 -6.11
CA CYS A 88 14.13 -19.55 -5.04
C CYS A 88 14.91 -20.15 -3.86
N SER A 89 16.16 -19.73 -3.65
CA SER A 89 16.89 -20.03 -2.42
C SER A 89 16.51 -19.00 -1.36
N ALA A 90 15.43 -19.25 -0.63
CA ALA A 90 15.18 -18.55 0.62
C ALA A 90 16.25 -18.96 1.63
N GLN A 91 17.11 -18.03 2.05
CA GLN A 91 18.05 -18.25 3.13
C GLN A 91 17.48 -17.61 4.40
N ASP A 92 17.22 -18.46 5.41
CA ASP A 92 17.00 -17.97 6.76
C ASP A 92 18.33 -17.39 7.27
N GLY A 93 18.36 -16.06 7.45
CA GLY A 93 19.54 -15.28 7.79
C GLY A 93 20.00 -15.56 9.21
N GLY A 94 20.66 -16.71 9.40
CA GLY A 94 21.11 -17.23 10.70
C GLY A 94 21.79 -16.16 11.56
N ALA A 95 21.44 -16.16 12.85
CA ALA A 95 21.84 -15.18 13.88
C ALA A 95 21.35 -13.72 13.69
N ALA A 96 20.96 -13.29 12.48
CA ALA A 96 20.54 -11.91 12.22
C ALA A 96 19.01 -11.72 12.19
N GLY A 97 18.23 -12.78 11.90
CA GLY A 97 16.77 -12.76 12.06
C GLY A 97 16.01 -11.99 10.98
N TYR A 98 16.56 -11.91 9.77
CA TYR A 98 15.89 -11.45 8.56
C TYR A 98 15.71 -12.62 7.56
N ALA A 99 14.69 -12.53 6.71
CA ALA A 99 14.54 -13.39 5.54
C ALA A 99 15.16 -12.70 4.32
N SER A 100 15.93 -13.43 3.50
CA SER A 100 16.34 -12.96 2.17
C SER A 100 16.31 -14.10 1.15
N GLY A 101 16.30 -13.71 -0.12
CA GLY A 101 16.42 -14.64 -1.23
C GLY A 101 16.33 -13.91 -2.56
N GLY A 102 16.53 -14.65 -3.64
CA GLY A 102 16.40 -14.15 -4.99
C GLY A 102 16.26 -15.26 -6.02
N TRP A 103 16.04 -14.86 -7.26
CA TRP A 103 15.96 -15.72 -8.43
C TRP A 103 16.33 -14.96 -9.70
N ALA A 104 16.67 -15.72 -10.74
CA ALA A 104 16.84 -15.22 -12.10
C ALA A 104 15.94 -16.03 -13.04
N ARG A 105 15.28 -15.35 -13.98
CA ARG A 105 14.49 -16.01 -15.03
C ARG A 105 15.44 -16.72 -16.01
N GLU A 106 15.03 -17.86 -16.55
CA GLU A 106 15.86 -18.66 -17.47
C GLU A 106 16.26 -17.92 -18.76
N ASP A 107 15.45 -16.96 -19.21
CA ASP A 107 15.78 -16.09 -20.35
C ASP A 107 16.83 -15.01 -20.03
N GLY A 108 17.24 -14.89 -18.76
CA GLY A 108 18.18 -13.89 -18.27
C GLY A 108 17.64 -12.46 -18.22
N LYS A 109 16.40 -12.19 -18.66
CA LYS A 109 15.85 -10.83 -18.84
C LYS A 109 15.36 -10.17 -17.56
N LEU A 110 15.18 -10.97 -16.51
CA LEU A 110 14.62 -10.53 -15.25
C LEU A 110 15.33 -11.23 -14.09
N LYS A 111 15.81 -10.46 -13.12
CA LYS A 111 16.27 -10.98 -11.83
C LYS A 111 15.51 -10.29 -10.71
N CYS A 112 15.21 -11.01 -9.65
CA CYS A 112 14.55 -10.50 -8.46
C CYS A 112 15.35 -10.89 -7.21
N GLY A 113 15.35 -10.02 -6.21
CA GLY A 113 15.83 -10.33 -4.87
C GLY A 113 15.03 -9.56 -3.83
N TYR A 114 14.96 -10.09 -2.63
CA TYR A 114 14.21 -9.49 -1.53
C TYR A 114 14.96 -9.62 -0.21
N SER A 115 14.65 -8.72 0.71
CA SER A 115 15.03 -8.82 2.12
C SER A 115 13.91 -8.27 2.98
N SER A 116 13.59 -8.95 4.07
CA SER A 116 12.48 -8.64 4.96
C SER A 116 12.91 -8.88 6.41
N PHE A 117 12.85 -7.84 7.23
CA PHE A 117 13.42 -7.82 8.59
C PHE A 117 12.47 -7.15 9.58
N ARG A 118 12.28 -7.77 10.74
CA ARG A 118 11.46 -7.22 11.84
C ARG A 118 11.98 -5.89 12.40
N GLY A 119 13.27 -5.62 12.23
CA GLY A 119 13.89 -4.41 12.76
C GLY A 119 13.71 -4.30 14.28
N LYS A 120 13.24 -3.13 14.73
CA LYS A 120 13.08 -2.82 16.16
C LYS A 120 11.67 -3.09 16.71
N ARG A 121 10.71 -3.46 15.86
CA ARG A 121 9.33 -3.81 16.28
C ARG A 121 9.30 -5.13 17.06
N ALA A 122 8.27 -5.31 17.87
CA ALA A 122 8.03 -6.56 18.62
C ALA A 122 7.51 -7.69 17.71
N THR A 123 6.64 -7.33 16.77
CA THR A 123 6.00 -8.19 15.76
C THR A 123 6.58 -7.92 14.36
N MET A 124 6.41 -8.89 13.47
CA MET A 124 6.57 -8.72 12.04
C MET A 124 5.16 -8.68 11.44
N GLU A 125 4.75 -7.51 10.93
CA GLU A 125 3.44 -7.26 10.33
C GLU A 125 3.58 -6.95 8.82
N ASP A 126 4.79 -6.67 8.35
CA ASP A 126 5.21 -6.69 6.94
C ASP A 126 5.09 -8.10 6.31
N PHE A 127 4.51 -8.16 5.11
CA PHE A 127 4.51 -9.33 4.22
C PHE A 127 4.95 -8.92 2.80
N TYR A 128 5.32 -9.92 2.01
CA TYR A 128 5.62 -9.75 0.59
C TYR A 128 5.19 -10.99 -0.20
N ASP A 129 4.97 -10.81 -1.50
CA ASP A 129 4.72 -11.89 -2.46
C ASP A 129 5.46 -11.66 -3.78
N VAL A 130 5.92 -12.74 -4.39
CA VAL A 130 6.60 -12.75 -5.69
C VAL A 130 6.15 -13.96 -6.49
N LYS A 131 5.36 -13.73 -7.54
CA LYS A 131 4.84 -14.78 -8.42
C LYS A 131 5.38 -14.63 -9.84
N LEU A 132 5.80 -15.74 -10.43
CA LEU A 132 6.06 -15.86 -11.86
C LEU A 132 5.06 -16.88 -12.42
N THR A 133 4.45 -16.56 -13.56
CA THR A 133 3.57 -17.50 -14.26
C THR A 133 3.55 -17.20 -15.75
N GLU A 134 2.85 -18.03 -16.51
CA GLU A 134 2.58 -17.83 -17.93
C GLU A 134 1.07 -17.99 -18.16
N ILE A 135 0.46 -17.04 -18.85
CA ILE A 135 -0.96 -17.07 -19.25
C ILE A 135 -1.00 -16.86 -20.75
N ASP A 136 -1.64 -17.77 -21.49
CA ASP A 136 -1.77 -17.71 -22.95
C ASP A 136 -0.44 -17.51 -23.72
N GLY A 137 0.66 -18.06 -23.18
CA GLY A 137 2.02 -17.92 -23.73
C GLY A 137 2.71 -16.59 -23.38
N GLN A 138 2.04 -15.72 -22.66
CA GLN A 138 2.54 -14.44 -22.17
C GLN A 138 3.08 -14.60 -20.75
N ALA A 139 4.36 -14.31 -20.56
CA ALA A 139 4.98 -14.34 -19.25
C ALA A 139 4.47 -13.19 -18.38
N VAL A 140 4.17 -13.51 -17.12
CA VAL A 140 3.64 -12.60 -16.11
C VAL A 140 4.53 -12.69 -14.88
N SER A 141 4.88 -11.55 -14.29
CA SER A 141 5.57 -11.49 -13.00
C SER A 141 4.92 -10.44 -12.11
N LEU A 142 4.61 -10.83 -10.87
CA LEU A 142 3.95 -9.97 -9.88
C LEU A 142 4.82 -9.87 -8.64
N PHE A 143 4.98 -8.65 -8.13
CA PHE A 143 5.79 -8.32 -6.96
C PHE A 143 4.96 -7.44 -6.03
N GLY A 144 4.86 -7.78 -4.75
CA GLY A 144 4.07 -7.04 -3.78
C GLY A 144 4.76 -6.90 -2.44
N VAL A 145 4.67 -5.70 -1.85
CA VAL A 145 5.01 -5.43 -0.45
C VAL A 145 3.74 -4.92 0.24
N PHE A 146 3.45 -5.53 1.40
CA PHE A 146 2.25 -5.31 2.20
C PHE A 146 2.68 -4.98 3.63
N ASP A 147 2.71 -3.69 3.96
CA ASP A 147 3.05 -3.20 5.29
C ASP A 147 1.79 -3.24 6.16
N GLY A 148 1.81 -4.09 7.20
CA GLY A 148 0.66 -4.36 8.05
C GLY A 148 0.64 -3.51 9.32
N HIS A 149 -0.55 -3.04 9.69
CA HIS A 149 -0.75 -2.25 10.91
C HIS A 149 -1.97 -2.66 11.72
N GLY A 150 -1.82 -2.66 13.05
CA GLY A 150 -2.86 -3.08 13.98
C GLY A 150 -2.99 -4.60 14.11
N GLY A 151 -2.06 -5.34 13.51
CA GLY A 151 -2.06 -6.79 13.39
C GLY A 151 -1.68 -7.24 11.97
N PRO A 152 -1.09 -8.43 11.81
CA PRO A 152 -0.53 -8.90 10.54
C PRO A 152 -1.59 -9.30 9.49
N ARG A 153 -2.86 -9.45 9.87
CA ARG A 153 -3.79 -10.33 9.14
C ARG A 153 -4.29 -9.72 7.83
N ALA A 154 -4.33 -8.40 7.72
CA ALA A 154 -4.61 -7.74 6.45
C ALA A 154 -3.48 -7.99 5.44
N ALA A 155 -2.22 -7.78 5.83
CA ALA A 155 -1.05 -8.01 4.99
C ALA A 155 -0.88 -9.51 4.61
N GLU A 156 -1.12 -10.41 5.56
CA GLU A 156 -1.15 -11.86 5.35
C GLU A 156 -2.24 -12.26 4.34
N TYR A 157 -3.46 -11.73 4.48
CA TYR A 157 -4.56 -11.97 3.55
C TYR A 157 -4.25 -11.45 2.14
N LEU A 158 -3.62 -10.28 2.00
CA LEU A 158 -3.22 -9.74 0.70
C LEU A 158 -2.18 -10.62 0.01
N LYS A 159 -1.16 -11.08 0.73
CA LYS A 159 -0.18 -12.05 0.22
C LYS A 159 -0.83 -13.33 -0.30
N GLU A 160 -1.85 -13.83 0.39
CA GLU A 160 -2.52 -15.07 -0.01
C GLU A 160 -3.50 -14.88 -1.18
N ASN A 161 -4.20 -13.73 -1.25
CA ASN A 161 -5.38 -13.57 -2.10
C ASN A 161 -5.25 -12.52 -3.22
N LEU A 162 -4.45 -11.45 -3.07
CA LEU A 162 -4.51 -10.31 -4.00
C LEU A 162 -4.07 -10.69 -5.43
N PHE A 163 -2.90 -11.32 -5.58
CA PHE A 163 -2.45 -11.79 -6.89
C PHE A 163 -3.22 -13.03 -7.37
N GLU A 164 -3.72 -13.86 -6.46
CA GLU A 164 -4.59 -14.99 -6.81
C GLU A 164 -5.92 -14.53 -7.39
N ASN A 165 -6.49 -13.42 -6.91
CA ASN A 165 -7.68 -12.80 -7.47
C ASN A 165 -7.36 -12.12 -8.81
N LEU A 166 -6.24 -11.39 -8.89
CA LEU A 166 -5.84 -10.67 -10.10
C LEU A 166 -5.59 -11.59 -11.29
N LEU A 167 -4.90 -12.72 -11.07
CA LEU A 167 -4.63 -13.74 -12.08
C LEU A 167 -5.89 -14.46 -12.58
N LYS A 168 -7.01 -14.35 -11.85
CA LYS A 168 -8.32 -14.90 -12.21
C LYS A 168 -9.26 -13.84 -12.82
N HIS A 169 -8.83 -12.58 -12.91
CA HIS A 169 -9.64 -11.50 -13.43
C HIS A 169 -9.84 -11.66 -14.95
N PRO A 170 -11.08 -11.63 -15.48
CA PRO A 170 -11.33 -11.85 -16.91
C PRO A 170 -10.62 -10.83 -17.79
N GLU A 171 -10.51 -9.57 -17.32
CA GLU A 171 -9.83 -8.50 -18.06
C GLU A 171 -8.32 -8.41 -17.82
N PHE A 172 -7.68 -9.37 -17.13
CA PHE A 172 -6.27 -9.24 -16.69
C PHE A 172 -5.28 -8.96 -17.84
N LEU A 173 -5.46 -9.61 -18.99
CA LEU A 173 -4.61 -9.44 -20.18
C LEU A 173 -5.12 -8.38 -21.18
N THR A 174 -6.37 -7.93 -21.04
CA THR A 174 -7.05 -7.02 -21.99
C THR A 174 -7.15 -5.58 -21.48
N ASP A 175 -7.46 -5.41 -20.19
CA ASP A 175 -7.39 -4.15 -19.46
C ASP A 175 -6.82 -4.40 -18.05
N THR A 176 -5.50 -4.54 -17.98
CA THR A 176 -4.78 -4.80 -16.73
C THR A 176 -5.01 -3.71 -15.68
N LYS A 177 -5.28 -2.45 -16.08
CA LYS A 177 -5.56 -1.35 -15.15
C LYS A 177 -6.93 -1.51 -14.49
N LEU A 178 -7.97 -1.79 -15.28
CA LEU A 178 -9.29 -2.12 -14.76
C LEU A 178 -9.21 -3.34 -13.83
N ALA A 179 -8.54 -4.41 -14.29
CA ALA A 179 -8.37 -5.63 -13.52
C ALA A 179 -7.69 -5.41 -12.16
N ILE A 180 -6.68 -4.54 -12.09
CA ILE A 180 -6.02 -4.15 -10.84
C ILE A 180 -7.01 -3.39 -9.92
N SER A 181 -7.66 -2.32 -10.40
CA SER A 181 -8.60 -1.54 -9.57
C SER A 181 -9.76 -2.39 -9.04
N GLU A 182 -10.42 -3.17 -9.90
CA GLU A 182 -11.53 -4.04 -9.49
C GLU A 182 -11.06 -5.14 -8.52
N THR A 183 -9.88 -5.73 -8.74
CA THR A 183 -9.32 -6.73 -7.82
C THR A 183 -8.97 -6.14 -6.45
N TYR A 184 -8.43 -4.92 -6.40
CA TYR A 184 -8.11 -4.23 -5.15
C TYR A 184 -9.40 -3.98 -4.33
N GLN A 185 -10.42 -3.35 -4.93
CA GLN A 185 -11.72 -3.12 -4.26
C GLN A 185 -12.36 -4.43 -3.79
N LYS A 186 -12.34 -5.47 -4.63
CA LYS A 186 -12.91 -6.78 -4.29
C LYS A 186 -12.16 -7.43 -3.13
N THR A 187 -10.83 -7.43 -3.15
CA THR A 187 -10.01 -8.08 -2.12
C THR A 187 -10.14 -7.38 -0.76
N ASP A 188 -10.29 -6.04 -0.73
CA ASP A 188 -10.63 -5.30 0.49
C ASP A 188 -12.01 -5.69 1.03
N THR A 189 -12.99 -5.84 0.14
CA THR A 189 -14.36 -6.27 0.50
C THR A 189 -14.34 -7.70 1.07
N ASP A 190 -13.71 -8.64 0.37
CA ASP A 190 -13.60 -10.05 0.79
C ASP A 190 -12.91 -10.18 2.17
N PHE A 191 -11.82 -9.42 2.39
CA PHE A 191 -11.14 -9.35 3.69
C PHE A 191 -12.07 -8.83 4.80
N LEU A 192 -12.74 -7.70 4.55
CA LEU A 192 -13.66 -7.07 5.51
C LEU A 192 -14.87 -7.96 5.83
N GLU A 193 -15.33 -8.81 4.90
CA GLU A 193 -16.38 -9.79 5.18
C GLU A 193 -15.85 -10.98 6.00
N SER A 194 -14.65 -11.50 5.68
CA SER A 194 -14.03 -12.61 6.42
C SER A 194 -13.78 -12.28 7.90
N GLU A 195 -13.37 -11.05 8.18
CA GLU A 195 -13.07 -10.54 9.52
C GLU A 195 -14.32 -9.99 10.25
N SER A 196 -15.54 -10.28 9.78
CA SER A 196 -16.80 -9.68 10.27
C SER A 196 -17.03 -9.83 11.78
N ASN A 197 -16.46 -10.86 12.42
CA ASN A 197 -16.61 -11.16 13.85
C ASN A 197 -15.40 -10.81 14.73
N ALA A 198 -14.33 -10.22 14.17
CA ALA A 198 -13.15 -9.84 14.94
C ALA A 198 -13.30 -8.46 15.60
N PHE A 199 -12.95 -8.35 16.88
CA PHE A 199 -12.82 -7.08 17.62
C PHE A 199 -11.50 -6.36 17.31
N ARG A 200 -11.03 -6.44 16.07
CA ARG A 200 -9.73 -5.92 15.61
C ARG A 200 -9.92 -5.15 14.31
N ASP A 201 -9.05 -4.18 14.07
CA ASP A 201 -9.13 -3.23 12.96
C ASP A 201 -7.81 -3.22 12.17
N ASP A 202 -7.24 -4.42 11.94
CA ASP A 202 -6.06 -4.63 11.11
C ASP A 202 -6.24 -3.94 9.75
N GLY A 203 -5.15 -3.38 9.22
CA GLY A 203 -5.08 -2.88 7.86
C GLY A 203 -3.71 -3.09 7.26
N SER A 204 -3.58 -2.80 5.97
CA SER A 204 -2.31 -2.94 5.26
C SER A 204 -2.19 -1.95 4.11
N THR A 205 -0.96 -1.53 3.83
CA THR A 205 -0.61 -0.97 2.52
C THR A 205 -0.61 -2.08 1.47
N ALA A 206 -0.58 -1.69 0.19
CA ALA A 206 -0.14 -2.56 -0.89
C ALA A 206 0.57 -1.71 -1.93
N SER A 207 1.89 -1.88 -2.04
CA SER A 207 2.65 -1.40 -3.19
C SER A 207 2.95 -2.63 -4.05
N THR A 208 2.44 -2.68 -5.27
CA THR A 208 2.63 -3.81 -6.17
C THR A 208 3.12 -3.38 -7.55
N ALA A 209 3.80 -4.30 -8.22
CA ALA A 209 4.26 -4.17 -9.59
C ALA A 209 3.88 -5.43 -10.38
N VAL A 210 3.17 -5.24 -11.49
CA VAL A 210 2.70 -6.29 -12.39
C VAL A 210 3.37 -6.11 -13.74
N LEU A 211 4.25 -7.04 -14.10
CA LEU A 211 4.90 -7.11 -15.40
C LEU A 211 4.13 -8.08 -16.29
N VAL A 212 3.52 -7.57 -17.35
CA VAL A 212 2.77 -8.37 -18.33
C VAL A 212 2.89 -7.74 -19.72
N GLY A 213 3.23 -8.54 -20.73
CA GLY A 213 3.32 -8.06 -22.13
C GLY A 213 4.41 -7.03 -22.43
N GLY A 214 5.39 -6.87 -21.54
CA GLY A 214 6.41 -5.81 -21.62
C GLY A 214 5.98 -4.48 -20.97
N HIS A 215 4.78 -4.41 -20.40
CA HIS A 215 4.29 -3.29 -19.61
C HIS A 215 4.44 -3.58 -18.12
N LEU A 216 4.93 -2.59 -17.37
CA LEU A 216 5.05 -2.60 -15.91
C LEU A 216 3.97 -1.70 -15.33
N TYR A 217 2.97 -2.29 -14.69
CA TYR A 217 1.92 -1.58 -13.96
C TYR A 217 2.31 -1.52 -12.48
N VAL A 218 2.52 -0.32 -11.95
CA VAL A 218 2.74 -0.09 -10.52
C VAL A 218 1.45 0.40 -9.90
N ALA A 219 0.94 -0.30 -8.89
CA ALA A 219 -0.30 0.03 -8.21
C ALA A 219 -0.07 0.22 -6.70
N ASN A 220 -0.45 1.38 -6.16
CA ASN A 220 -0.15 1.75 -4.78
C ASN A 220 -1.40 2.07 -3.96
N VAL A 221 -1.44 1.55 -2.73
CA VAL A 221 -2.38 1.88 -1.65
C VAL A 221 -1.56 2.05 -0.37
N GLY A 222 -1.68 3.20 0.29
CA GLY A 222 -0.86 3.54 1.46
C GLY A 222 0.46 4.22 1.10
N ASP A 223 1.46 4.06 1.95
CA ASP A 223 2.72 4.80 1.97
C ASP A 223 3.99 3.92 1.92
N SER A 224 3.83 2.63 1.67
CA SER A 224 4.83 1.87 0.90
C SER A 224 5.02 2.51 -0.49
N ARG A 225 6.21 2.36 -1.08
CA ARG A 225 6.59 3.06 -2.33
C ARG A 225 7.34 2.18 -3.32
N ALA A 226 7.11 2.46 -4.60
CA ALA A 226 7.77 1.91 -5.76
C ALA A 226 8.60 2.99 -6.50
N VAL A 227 9.88 2.71 -6.75
CA VAL A 227 10.83 3.60 -7.42
C VAL A 227 11.58 2.82 -8.49
N VAL A 228 11.59 3.32 -9.72
CA VAL A 228 12.40 2.74 -10.81
C VAL A 228 13.66 3.56 -11.08
N SER A 229 14.68 2.91 -11.61
CA SER A 229 15.74 3.60 -12.34
C SER A 229 15.37 3.69 -13.81
N LYS A 230 15.25 4.91 -14.34
CA LYS A 230 14.98 5.18 -15.75
C LYS A 230 16.04 6.13 -16.31
N ALA A 231 16.73 5.70 -17.36
CA ALA A 231 17.87 6.39 -17.97
C ALA A 231 18.92 6.85 -16.91
N GLY A 232 19.23 5.98 -15.95
CA GLY A 232 20.22 6.26 -14.92
C GLY A 232 19.76 7.19 -13.78
N LYS A 233 18.47 7.51 -13.63
CA LYS A 233 17.92 8.35 -12.54
C LYS A 233 16.77 7.69 -11.81
N ALA A 234 16.57 8.00 -10.53
CA ALA A 234 15.39 7.55 -9.80
C ALA A 234 14.12 8.29 -10.24
N MET A 235 13.05 7.52 -10.42
CA MET A 235 11.72 8.01 -10.73
C MET A 235 10.71 7.22 -9.88
N ALA A 236 10.00 7.90 -8.99
CA ALA A 236 8.93 7.25 -8.23
C ALA A 236 7.74 6.95 -9.16
N LEU A 237 7.26 5.71 -9.15
CA LEU A 237 6.04 5.29 -9.85
C LEU A 237 4.81 5.26 -8.93
N SER A 238 5.01 5.56 -7.64
CA SER A 238 3.94 5.77 -6.67
C SER A 238 4.22 7.02 -5.85
N GLU A 239 3.17 7.72 -5.45
CA GLU A 239 3.21 8.72 -4.39
C GLU A 239 2.59 8.15 -3.11
N ASP A 240 3.11 8.54 -1.96
CA ASP A 240 2.64 8.08 -0.67
C ASP A 240 1.27 8.69 -0.34
N HIS A 241 0.30 7.85 0.02
CA HIS A 241 -1.04 8.28 0.40
C HIS A 241 -1.07 8.84 1.83
N LYS A 242 -0.49 10.03 2.04
CA LYS A 242 -0.47 10.72 3.34
C LYS A 242 -1.73 11.62 3.50
N PRO A 243 -2.38 11.70 4.69
CA PRO A 243 -3.66 12.41 4.89
C PRO A 243 -3.65 13.91 4.60
N ASN A 244 -2.49 14.54 4.47
CA ASN A 244 -2.33 15.95 4.10
C ASN A 244 -2.10 16.18 2.60
N ARG A 245 -2.05 15.15 1.75
CA ARG A 245 -2.06 15.33 0.29
C ARG A 245 -3.38 16.02 -0.11
N SER A 246 -3.31 17.01 -1.01
CA SER A 246 -4.39 18.00 -1.20
C SER A 246 -5.69 17.39 -1.72
N ASP A 247 -5.59 16.35 -2.55
CA ASP A 247 -6.66 15.54 -3.09
C ASP A 247 -7.22 14.56 -2.04
N GLU A 248 -6.35 13.84 -1.34
CA GLU A 248 -6.73 12.87 -0.31
C GLU A 248 -7.45 13.53 0.87
N ARG A 249 -6.95 14.67 1.32
CA ARG A 249 -7.61 15.47 2.36
C ARG A 249 -9.01 15.90 1.91
N LYS A 250 -9.17 16.38 0.67
CA LYS A 250 -10.48 16.75 0.12
C LYS A 250 -11.40 15.54 0.02
N ARG A 251 -10.90 14.38 -0.42
CA ARG A 251 -11.67 13.12 -0.48
C ARG A 251 -12.19 12.72 0.90
N ILE A 252 -11.33 12.76 1.92
CA ILE A 252 -11.69 12.46 3.32
C ILE A 252 -12.74 13.45 3.85
N GLU A 253 -12.51 14.76 3.70
CA GLU A 253 -13.40 15.79 4.23
C GLU A 253 -14.75 15.82 3.50
N ASN A 254 -14.78 15.60 2.18
CA ASN A 254 -16.01 15.47 1.39
C ASN A 254 -16.84 14.23 1.80
N ALA A 255 -16.19 13.16 2.25
CA ALA A 255 -16.87 11.98 2.81
C ALA A 255 -17.40 12.21 4.24
N GLY A 256 -17.14 13.37 4.85
CA GLY A 256 -17.50 13.67 6.25
C GLY A 256 -16.45 13.23 7.28
N GLY A 257 -15.27 12.79 6.84
CA GLY A 257 -14.14 12.47 7.69
C GLY A 257 -13.38 13.72 8.13
N VAL A 258 -12.39 13.53 9.01
CA VAL A 258 -11.52 14.62 9.51
C VAL A 258 -10.05 14.22 9.42
N VAL A 259 -9.20 15.19 9.10
CA VAL A 259 -7.74 15.05 9.12
C VAL A 259 -7.18 15.89 10.27
N ILE A 260 -6.47 15.25 11.21
CA ILE A 260 -6.01 15.85 12.47
C ILE A 260 -4.48 15.73 12.55
N TRP A 261 -3.81 16.79 13.00
CA TRP A 261 -2.39 16.75 13.33
C TRP A 261 -2.18 16.21 14.76
N ALA A 262 -1.51 15.05 14.88
CA ALA A 262 -1.17 14.41 16.14
C ALA A 262 0.23 13.75 16.01
N GLY A 263 1.28 14.59 16.02
CA GLY A 263 2.67 14.22 15.73
C GLY A 263 2.95 14.02 14.23
N THR A 264 1.98 13.46 13.52
CA THR A 264 1.85 13.45 12.05
C THR A 264 0.37 13.70 11.69
N TRP A 265 0.07 13.86 10.40
CA TRP A 265 -1.31 13.98 9.92
C TRP A 265 -2.01 12.62 9.95
N ARG A 266 -3.22 12.56 10.52
CA ARG A 266 -3.97 11.32 10.70
C ARG A 266 -5.45 11.43 10.32
N VAL A 267 -5.98 10.41 9.65
CA VAL A 267 -7.43 10.25 9.41
C VAL A 267 -8.12 9.89 10.72
N GLY A 268 -9.14 10.67 11.11
CA GLY A 268 -9.85 10.49 12.37
C GLY A 268 -8.99 10.68 13.63
N GLY A 269 -7.76 11.17 13.49
CA GLY A 269 -6.74 11.14 14.56
C GLY A 269 -6.08 9.78 14.79
N VAL A 270 -6.43 8.75 14.01
CA VAL A 270 -5.98 7.35 14.18
C VAL A 270 -4.88 6.98 13.18
N LEU A 271 -5.20 6.87 11.89
CA LEU A 271 -4.30 6.27 10.89
C LEU A 271 -3.46 7.34 10.17
N ALA A 272 -2.16 7.10 10.01
CA ALA A 272 -1.19 8.06 9.42
C ALA A 272 -1.11 8.05 7.88
N MET A 273 -1.93 7.21 7.24
CA MET A 273 -2.11 7.09 5.79
C MET A 273 -3.59 7.28 5.43
N SER A 274 -3.89 7.73 4.21
CA SER A 274 -5.25 8.02 3.74
C SER A 274 -5.89 6.88 2.95
N ARG A 275 -5.10 5.91 2.49
CA ARG A 275 -5.54 4.69 1.79
C ARG A 275 -4.91 3.47 2.44
N ALA A 276 -5.71 2.42 2.59
CA ALA A 276 -5.31 1.13 3.16
C ALA A 276 -6.38 0.08 2.85
N PHE A 277 -5.95 -1.18 2.75
CA PHE A 277 -6.82 -2.34 2.92
C PHE A 277 -7.19 -2.51 4.40
N GLY A 278 -8.35 -3.10 4.68
CA GLY A 278 -8.84 -3.26 6.05
C GLY A 278 -9.28 -1.93 6.68
N ASN A 279 -8.99 -1.74 7.97
CA ASN A 279 -9.45 -0.61 8.78
C ASN A 279 -10.96 -0.33 8.63
N ARG A 280 -11.78 -1.33 8.95
CA ARG A 280 -13.25 -1.25 8.92
C ARG A 280 -13.78 -0.01 9.63
N LEU A 281 -13.22 0.34 10.78
CA LEU A 281 -13.66 1.49 11.59
C LEU A 281 -13.38 2.86 10.94
N LEU A 282 -12.51 2.90 9.92
CA LEU A 282 -12.17 4.10 9.17
C LEU A 282 -12.75 4.13 7.75
N LYS A 283 -13.48 3.09 7.30
CA LYS A 283 -14.29 3.16 6.08
C LYS A 283 -15.48 4.13 6.31
N PRO A 284 -15.86 4.98 5.34
CA PRO A 284 -15.34 5.09 3.97
C PRO A 284 -14.19 6.12 3.81
N PHE A 285 -13.64 6.66 4.90
CA PHE A 285 -12.60 7.70 4.84
C PHE A 285 -11.26 7.17 4.36
N VAL A 286 -10.92 5.93 4.72
CA VAL A 286 -9.76 5.18 4.23
C VAL A 286 -10.23 4.20 3.15
N VAL A 287 -9.66 4.30 1.94
CA VAL A 287 -10.08 3.48 0.78
C VAL A 287 -8.95 2.57 0.31
N ALA A 288 -9.28 1.44 -0.32
CA ALA A 288 -8.32 0.54 -0.96
C ALA A 288 -8.21 0.76 -2.48
N GLU A 289 -8.67 1.92 -2.99
CA GLU A 289 -8.53 2.26 -4.42
C GLU A 289 -7.06 2.57 -4.75
N PRO A 290 -6.42 1.82 -5.68
CA PRO A 290 -5.03 2.06 -6.04
C PRO A 290 -4.87 3.31 -6.91
N GLU A 291 -3.71 3.96 -6.77
CA GLU A 291 -3.16 4.77 -7.86
C GLU A 291 -2.27 3.88 -8.73
N ILE A 292 -2.55 3.87 -10.04
CA ILE A 292 -1.87 3.00 -11.01
C ILE A 292 -1.07 3.84 -12.01
N GLN A 293 0.25 3.62 -12.06
CA GLN A 293 1.13 4.10 -13.12
C GLN A 293 1.51 2.94 -14.04
N GLU A 294 1.83 3.26 -15.29
CA GLU A 294 2.21 2.29 -16.32
C GLU A 294 3.49 2.76 -17.02
N GLU A 295 4.45 1.86 -17.15
CA GLU A 295 5.71 2.10 -17.85
C GLU A 295 6.01 0.97 -18.84
N LEU A 296 6.59 1.31 -19.99
CA LEU A 296 7.11 0.32 -20.93
C LEU A 296 8.48 -0.17 -20.45
N VAL A 297 8.67 -1.48 -20.37
CA VAL A 297 9.98 -2.09 -20.06
C VAL A 297 10.85 -2.03 -21.31
N ASN A 298 11.59 -0.91 -21.44
CA ASN A 298 12.53 -0.62 -22.52
C ASN A 298 13.98 -0.51 -21.99
N GLU A 299 14.95 -0.33 -22.90
CA GLU A 299 16.39 -0.25 -22.56
C GLU A 299 16.75 0.81 -21.50
N ASP A 300 15.93 1.85 -21.32
CA ASP A 300 16.14 2.88 -20.29
C ASP A 300 15.71 2.43 -18.89
N LEU A 301 14.80 1.45 -18.77
CA LEU A 301 14.27 0.97 -17.49
C LEU A 301 15.20 -0.11 -16.92
N GLU A 302 16.04 0.25 -15.95
CA GLU A 302 17.15 -0.60 -15.48
C GLU A 302 16.76 -1.48 -14.29
N CYS A 303 16.01 -0.91 -13.33
CA CYS A 303 15.57 -1.63 -12.13
C CYS A 303 14.30 -1.02 -11.51
N LEU A 304 13.66 -1.79 -10.64
CA LEU A 304 12.58 -1.39 -9.74
C LEU A 304 13.01 -1.71 -8.29
N VAL A 305 12.74 -0.79 -7.37
CA VAL A 305 12.82 -0.99 -5.92
C VAL A 305 11.42 -0.76 -5.34
N LEU A 306 10.93 -1.72 -4.57
CA LEU A 306 9.58 -1.74 -3.98
C LEU A 306 9.73 -2.05 -2.49
N ALA A 307 9.25 -1.17 -1.60
CA ALA A 307 9.48 -1.36 -0.15
C ALA A 307 8.45 -0.67 0.76
N SER A 308 8.40 -1.13 2.02
CA SER A 308 7.65 -0.52 3.14
C SER A 308 8.27 0.81 3.61
N ASP A 309 7.52 1.57 4.42
CA ASP A 309 7.98 2.90 4.86
C ASP A 309 9.24 2.83 5.74
N GLY A 310 9.45 1.70 6.43
CA GLY A 310 10.66 1.41 7.20
C GLY A 310 11.96 1.45 6.40
N LEU A 311 11.92 1.40 5.06
CA LEU A 311 13.02 1.80 4.17
C LEU A 311 12.96 3.30 3.85
N TRP A 312 11.84 3.77 3.31
CA TRP A 312 11.69 5.08 2.67
C TRP A 312 11.71 6.28 3.62
N ASP A 313 11.47 6.08 4.92
CA ASP A 313 11.61 7.08 5.97
C ASP A 313 13.08 7.50 6.20
N VAL A 314 14.05 6.69 5.76
CA VAL A 314 15.49 6.88 6.04
C VAL A 314 16.42 6.66 4.84
N VAL A 315 15.90 6.28 3.68
CA VAL A 315 16.64 6.11 2.42
C VAL A 315 15.95 6.87 1.29
N GLU A 316 16.71 7.75 0.65
CA GLU A 316 16.26 8.57 -0.48
C GLU A 316 16.13 7.74 -1.78
N ASN A 317 15.17 8.11 -2.63
CA ASN A 317 14.87 7.41 -3.89
C ASN A 317 16.12 7.24 -4.79
N GLU A 318 16.94 8.30 -4.93
CA GLU A 318 18.15 8.28 -5.77
C GLU A 318 19.28 7.43 -5.17
N GLU A 319 19.34 7.30 -3.84
CA GLU A 319 20.31 6.44 -3.16
C GLU A 319 19.97 4.96 -3.39
N ALA A 320 18.70 4.59 -3.23
CA ALA A 320 18.25 3.22 -3.44
C ALA A 320 18.53 2.74 -4.88
N VAL A 321 18.23 3.58 -5.86
CA VAL A 321 18.50 3.34 -7.28
C VAL A 321 20.00 3.36 -7.60
N SER A 322 20.80 4.21 -6.95
CA SER A 322 22.26 4.22 -7.12
C SER A 322 22.91 2.93 -6.64
N LEU A 323 22.48 2.40 -5.49
CA LEU A 323 22.97 1.13 -4.97
C LEU A 323 22.58 -0.07 -5.87
N ALA A 324 21.39 -0.03 -6.48
CA ALA A 324 20.94 -1.05 -7.42
C ALA A 324 21.78 -1.14 -8.70
N LYS A 325 22.54 -0.09 -9.05
CA LYS A 325 23.47 -0.05 -10.19
C LYS A 325 24.88 -0.56 -9.86
N THR A 326 25.28 -0.56 -8.59
CA THR A 326 26.63 -0.95 -8.17
C THR A 326 26.78 -2.43 -7.84
N GLU A 327 25.69 -3.20 -7.81
CA GLU A 327 25.65 -4.60 -7.37
C GLU A 327 25.02 -5.51 -8.42
N ASP A 328 25.68 -6.64 -8.73
CA ASP A 328 25.25 -7.59 -9.77
C ASP A 328 24.04 -8.46 -9.38
N LEU A 329 23.71 -8.51 -8.08
CA LEU A 329 22.70 -9.40 -7.51
C LEU A 329 21.63 -8.58 -6.74
N PRO A 330 20.35 -8.64 -7.14
CA PRO A 330 19.29 -7.84 -6.51
C PRO A 330 19.03 -8.24 -5.04
N GLU A 331 19.31 -9.48 -4.63
CA GLU A 331 19.23 -9.89 -3.22
C GLU A 331 20.25 -9.12 -2.36
N SER A 332 21.47 -8.94 -2.88
CA SER A 332 22.50 -8.14 -2.19
C SER A 332 22.11 -6.66 -2.09
N VAL A 333 21.42 -6.12 -3.10
CA VAL A 333 20.85 -4.76 -3.04
C VAL A 333 19.78 -4.68 -1.96
N ALA A 334 18.77 -5.55 -2.00
CA ALA A 334 17.65 -5.54 -1.05
C ALA A 334 18.14 -5.68 0.41
N ARG A 335 19.08 -6.59 0.68
CA ARG A 335 19.70 -6.74 2.00
C ARG A 335 20.50 -5.51 2.42
N LYS A 336 21.31 -4.92 1.53
CA LYS A 336 22.08 -3.70 1.84
C LYS A 336 21.16 -2.50 2.10
N LEU A 337 20.06 -2.35 1.37
CA LEU A 337 19.05 -1.31 1.63
C LEU A 337 18.44 -1.45 3.03
N MET A 338 18.06 -2.68 3.41
CA MET A 338 17.58 -2.99 4.76
C MET A 338 18.63 -2.70 5.85
N GLU A 339 19.89 -3.10 5.64
CA GLU A 339 21.01 -2.81 6.56
C GLU A 339 21.27 -1.29 6.72
N ILE A 340 21.21 -0.53 5.62
CA ILE A 340 21.32 0.93 5.62
C ILE A 340 20.17 1.55 6.42
N ALA A 341 18.92 1.16 6.15
CA ALA A 341 17.76 1.70 6.85
C ALA A 341 17.80 1.42 8.37
N TYR A 342 18.11 0.18 8.75
CA TYR A 342 18.24 -0.21 10.15
C TYR A 342 19.36 0.56 10.88
N SER A 343 20.54 0.68 10.23
CA SER A 343 21.70 1.40 10.80
C SER A 343 21.49 2.92 10.90
N ARG A 344 20.70 3.52 10.00
CA ARG A 344 20.24 4.92 10.08
C ARG A 344 19.19 5.19 11.15
N GLY A 345 18.71 4.14 11.81
CA GLY A 345 17.85 4.27 12.97
C GLY A 345 16.41 3.87 12.75
N SER A 346 16.01 3.40 11.55
CA SER A 346 14.65 2.92 11.27
C SER A 346 14.11 2.06 12.41
N ALA A 347 12.94 2.42 12.91
CA ALA A 347 12.31 1.80 14.08
C ALA A 347 11.30 0.71 13.69
N ASP A 348 11.12 0.49 12.39
CA ASP A 348 10.01 -0.29 11.85
C ASP A 348 10.39 -1.71 11.40
N ASN A 349 9.40 -2.44 10.88
CA ASN A 349 9.66 -3.54 9.95
C ASN A 349 10.24 -2.96 8.64
N ILE A 350 11.07 -3.73 7.95
CA ILE A 350 11.76 -3.27 6.75
C ILE A 350 11.71 -4.39 5.71
N THR A 351 10.90 -4.20 4.67
CA THR A 351 10.75 -5.15 3.57
C THR A 351 11.02 -4.46 2.25
N CYS A 352 11.91 -5.04 1.46
CA CYS A 352 12.36 -4.50 0.19
C CYS A 352 12.45 -5.63 -0.85
N ILE A 353 11.86 -5.40 -2.02
CA ILE A 353 12.05 -6.17 -3.25
C ILE A 353 12.82 -5.30 -4.24
N VAL A 354 13.82 -5.89 -4.89
CA VAL A 354 14.58 -5.28 -5.99
C VAL A 354 14.44 -6.18 -7.21
N VAL A 355 14.03 -5.59 -8.33
CA VAL A 355 13.93 -6.24 -9.63
C VAL A 355 14.89 -5.56 -10.59
N GLN A 356 15.78 -6.31 -11.24
CA GLN A 356 16.67 -5.83 -12.29
C GLN A 356 16.15 -6.30 -13.64
N PHE A 357 15.99 -5.35 -14.57
CA PHE A 357 15.63 -5.62 -15.96
C PHE A 357 16.92 -5.76 -16.78
N HIS A 358 17.01 -6.82 -17.57
CA HIS A 358 18.13 -7.07 -18.45
C HIS A 358 17.62 -7.12 -19.88
N HIS A 359 17.97 -6.07 -20.62
CA HIS A 359 17.65 -5.95 -22.03
C HIS A 359 18.72 -6.67 -22.85
N ASP A 360 18.29 -7.37 -23.90
CA ASP A 360 19.19 -7.91 -24.91
C ASP A 360 19.92 -6.71 -25.54
N LYS A 361 21.14 -6.42 -25.09
CA LYS A 361 21.95 -5.36 -25.68
C LYS A 361 22.17 -5.71 -27.15
N LEU A 362 21.41 -5.07 -28.04
CA LEU A 362 21.72 -5.02 -29.46
C LEU A 362 23.19 -4.61 -29.58
N ASN A 363 23.95 -5.32 -30.42
CA ASN A 363 25.39 -5.17 -30.56
C ASN A 363 25.79 -3.83 -31.21
N ASN A 364 25.50 -2.70 -30.56
CA ASN A 364 25.82 -1.35 -30.98
C ASN A 364 27.32 -1.00 -30.86
N LYS A 365 28.18 -2.02 -30.69
CA LYS A 365 29.60 -1.94 -31.03
C LYS A 365 29.88 -2.20 -32.52
N MET A 366 28.99 -2.84 -33.30
CA MET A 366 29.21 -3.02 -34.75
C MET A 366 28.64 -1.90 -35.62
N GLY A 367 27.72 -1.07 -35.12
CA GLY A 367 27.11 0.00 -35.90
C GLY A 367 27.98 1.25 -36.09
N LEU A 368 28.86 1.57 -35.12
CA LEU A 368 29.60 2.84 -35.11
C LEU A 368 31.02 2.77 -35.70
N GLU A 369 31.59 1.56 -35.86
CA GLU A 369 32.90 1.34 -36.51
C GLU A 369 32.78 1.18 -38.04
N LEU A 370 31.57 0.99 -38.58
CA LEU A 370 31.31 0.98 -40.03
C LEU A 370 30.94 2.37 -40.60
N MET A 371 30.84 3.40 -39.75
CA MET A 371 30.61 4.81 -40.12
C MET A 371 31.80 5.73 -39.76
N LYS A 372 32.92 5.13 -39.36
CA LYS A 372 34.25 5.74 -39.21
C LYS A 372 35.24 4.71 -39.76
N GLY A 373 35.52 4.66 -41.06
CA GLY A 373 35.95 5.78 -41.89
C GLY A 373 37.37 5.50 -42.31
#